data_AF-A0A4R8SZZ1-F1
#
_entry.id   AF-A0A4R8SZZ1-F1
#
_cell.length_a   1.000
_cell.length_b   1.000
_cell.length_c   1.000
_cell.angle_alpha   90.00
_cell.angle_beta   90.00
_cell.angle_gamma   90.00
#
_symmetry.space_group_name_H-M   'P 1'
#
loop_
_entity.id
_entity.type
_entity.pdbx_description
1 polymer ?
#
loop_
_entity_poly.entity_id
_entity_poly.type
_entity_poly.pdbx_seq_one_letter_code
_entity_poly.pdbx_strand_id
1 'polypeptide(L)'
;MPENVGRPEGSVSASKAAKRLGINYRTVQNRIDDGDLPGGMAMRGNKPEWYVWPEALPPEPASKANEKQRAVAAPVSERTSLEVQLQAQVDDLRAELAAAWEANRVLRDKQESYEAVIADYRAGAAESDVREEAYEEIIEGYRKLSASNGRAKRSYRGAADKLADLAGVDREAIGQLVGPRHLGDLAVSADPTASVVQDQ
;
A
#
# COMPACT_ATOMS: atom_id res chain seq x y z
N MET A 1 22.18 9.30 47.11
CA MET A 1 21.48 8.25 46.35
C MET A 1 21.99 6.92 46.88
N PRO A 2 21.28 6.19 47.76
CA PRO A 2 21.76 4.90 48.19
C PRO A 2 21.62 3.93 47.02
N GLU A 3 22.76 3.42 46.56
CA GLU A 3 22.85 2.37 45.56
C GLU A 3 21.94 1.21 45.96
N ASN A 4 21.22 0.67 44.98
CA ASN A 4 20.36 -0.47 45.16
C ASN A 4 21.25 -1.72 45.32
N VAL A 5 21.90 -1.84 46.49
CA VAL A 5 22.77 -2.95 46.83
C VAL A 5 21.86 -4.16 47.01
N GLY A 6 21.71 -4.91 45.91
CA GLY A 6 21.06 -6.21 45.94
C GLY A 6 21.72 -7.08 47.01
N ARG A 7 20.90 -7.87 47.69
CA ARG A 7 21.34 -8.83 48.70
C ARG A 7 22.54 -9.65 48.17
N PRO A 8 23.68 -9.70 48.88
CA PRO A 8 24.84 -10.44 48.41
C PRO A 8 24.52 -11.94 48.28
N GLU A 9 25.01 -12.56 47.20
CA GLU A 9 24.84 -13.99 46.94
C GLU A 9 25.39 -14.81 48.12
N GLY A 10 24.59 -15.75 48.63
CA GLY A 10 24.96 -16.59 49.78
C GLY A 10 24.60 -16.05 51.18
N SER A 11 24.14 -14.80 51.31
CA SER A 11 23.59 -14.30 52.57
C SER A 11 22.32 -15.04 52.99
N VAL A 12 21.94 -14.99 54.27
CA VAL A 12 20.72 -15.60 54.82
C VAL A 12 19.76 -14.51 55.29
N SER A 13 18.47 -14.60 54.98
CA SER A 13 17.50 -13.58 55.44
C SER A 13 17.38 -13.56 56.96
N ALA A 14 17.16 -12.38 57.55
CA ALA A 14 17.06 -12.22 59.01
C ALA A 14 15.95 -13.07 59.63
N SER A 15 14.85 -13.36 58.90
CA SER A 15 13.82 -14.30 59.34
C SER A 15 14.34 -15.74 59.47
N LYS A 16 15.20 -16.18 58.53
CA LYS A 16 15.81 -17.50 58.57
C LYS A 16 16.94 -17.56 59.62
N ALA A 17 17.68 -16.47 59.79
CA ALA A 17 18.68 -16.32 60.85
C ALA A 17 18.04 -16.37 62.25
N ALA A 18 16.93 -15.66 62.47
CA ALA A 18 16.15 -15.67 63.72
C ALA A 18 15.76 -17.09 64.15
N LYS A 19 15.28 -17.90 63.20
CA LYS A 19 14.94 -19.31 63.44
C LYS A 19 16.15 -20.16 63.79
N ARG A 20 17.33 -19.91 63.19
CA ARG A 20 18.56 -20.66 63.49
C ARG A 20 19.16 -20.29 64.83
N LEU A 21 19.06 -19.03 65.22
CA LEU A 21 19.58 -18.51 66.48
C LEU A 21 18.60 -18.66 67.66
N GLY A 22 17.35 -19.08 67.39
CA GLY A 22 16.31 -19.21 68.42
C GLY A 22 15.89 -17.86 69.04
N ILE A 23 16.14 -16.75 68.35
CA ILE A 23 15.85 -15.38 68.81
C ILE A 23 14.82 -14.71 67.92
N ASN A 24 14.17 -13.66 68.43
CA ASN A 24 13.18 -12.91 67.68
C ASN A 24 13.84 -12.14 66.52
N TYR A 25 13.12 -12.00 65.40
CA TYR A 25 13.51 -11.20 64.24
C TYR A 25 13.97 -9.77 64.62
N ARG A 26 13.25 -9.11 65.52
CA ARG A 26 13.62 -7.76 65.99
C ARG A 26 14.96 -7.75 66.73
N THR A 27 15.26 -8.80 67.48
CA THR A 27 16.55 -8.98 68.15
C THR A 27 17.67 -9.22 67.15
N VAL A 28 17.40 -9.92 66.04
CA VAL A 28 18.36 -10.06 64.94
C VAL A 28 18.65 -8.71 64.29
N GLN A 29 17.62 -7.89 64.03
CA GLN A 29 17.81 -6.55 63.46
C GLN A 29 18.68 -5.67 64.37
N ASN A 30 18.32 -5.60 65.66
CA ASN A 30 19.10 -4.83 66.63
C ASN A 30 20.56 -5.31 66.69
N ARG A 31 20.81 -6.62 66.68
CA ARG A 31 22.18 -7.15 66.69
C ARG A 31 22.97 -6.86 65.41
N ILE A 32 22.31 -6.70 64.27
CA ILE A 32 22.98 -6.26 63.04
C ILE A 32 23.31 -4.77 63.13
N ASP A 33 22.39 -3.95 63.65
CA ASP A 33 22.59 -2.51 63.85
C ASP A 33 23.67 -2.20 64.90
N ASP A 34 23.70 -2.98 65.98
CA ASP A 34 24.67 -2.87 67.07
C ASP A 34 26.06 -3.43 66.67
N GLY A 35 26.17 -4.09 65.50
CA GLY A 35 27.40 -4.69 64.99
C GLY A 35 27.78 -6.03 65.62
N ASP A 36 26.97 -6.54 66.54
CA ASP A 36 27.16 -7.84 67.23
C ASP A 36 26.99 -9.04 66.29
N LEU A 37 26.23 -8.89 65.21
CA LEU A 37 25.97 -9.95 64.23
C LEU A 37 26.35 -9.45 62.83
N PRO A 38 27.31 -10.11 62.13
CA PRO A 38 27.75 -9.66 60.83
C PRO A 38 26.63 -9.87 59.82
N GLY A 39 26.12 -8.77 59.29
CA GLY A 39 24.99 -8.71 58.38
C GLY A 39 24.83 -7.32 57.81
N GLY A 40 23.73 -7.10 57.11
CA GLY A 40 23.42 -5.80 56.55
C GLY A 40 21.95 -5.67 56.16
N MET A 41 21.60 -4.48 55.68
CA MET A 41 20.29 -4.19 55.13
C MET A 41 20.43 -4.01 53.62
N ALA A 42 19.64 -4.77 52.85
CA ALA A 42 19.52 -4.61 51.41
C ALA A 42 18.12 -4.10 51.08
N MET A 43 17.99 -3.30 50.02
CA MET A 43 16.67 -2.93 49.50
C MET A 43 16.23 -3.97 48.48
N ARG A 44 15.08 -4.61 48.72
CA ARG A 44 14.44 -5.47 47.72
C ARG A 44 13.21 -4.75 47.18
N GLY A 45 13.39 -4.05 46.07
CA GLY A 45 12.40 -3.08 45.58
C GLY A 45 12.34 -1.87 46.52
N ASN A 46 11.17 -1.59 47.10
CA ASN A 46 10.96 -0.47 48.04
C ASN A 46 10.82 -0.91 49.51
N LYS A 47 11.30 -2.11 49.87
CA LYS A 47 11.23 -2.64 51.24
C LYS A 47 12.64 -3.00 51.74
N PRO A 48 13.02 -2.58 52.96
CA PRO A 48 14.28 -2.99 53.57
C PRO A 48 14.22 -4.46 54.00
N GLU A 49 15.13 -5.27 53.49
CA GLU A 49 15.29 -6.68 53.85
C GLU A 49 16.63 -6.88 54.55
N TRP A 50 16.58 -7.32 55.80
CA TRP A 50 17.76 -7.58 56.62
C TRP A 50 18.33 -8.96 56.32
N TYR A 51 19.66 -9.06 56.25
CA TYR A 51 20.37 -10.30 56.00
C TYR A 51 21.57 -10.48 56.93
N VAL A 52 21.96 -11.73 57.13
CA VAL A 52 23.08 -12.17 57.98
C VAL A 52 24.00 -13.04 57.16
N TRP A 53 25.31 -12.94 57.36
CA TRP A 53 26.27 -13.80 56.70
C TRP A 53 26.19 -15.24 57.22
N PRO A 54 26.30 -16.26 56.35
CA PRO A 54 26.11 -17.65 56.73
C PRO A 54 27.14 -18.15 57.75
N GLU A 55 28.33 -17.55 57.80
CA GLU A 55 29.43 -17.89 58.70
C GLU A 55 29.12 -17.57 60.18
N ALA A 56 28.23 -16.61 60.43
CA ALA A 56 27.84 -16.22 61.79
C ALA A 56 26.63 -16.97 62.34
N LEU A 57 26.13 -17.96 61.60
CA LEU A 57 24.99 -18.77 62.00
C LEU A 57 25.44 -20.19 62.36
N PRO A 58 24.83 -20.82 63.38
CA PRO A 58 25.10 -22.22 63.67
C PRO A 58 24.76 -23.09 62.43
N PRO A 59 25.54 -24.15 62.18
CA PRO A 59 25.32 -25.04 61.04
C PRO A 59 23.89 -25.59 61.06
N GLU A 60 23.25 -25.60 59.89
CA GLU A 60 21.84 -26.00 59.76
C GLU A 60 21.64 -27.44 60.26
N PRO A 61 20.66 -27.72 61.14
CA PRO A 61 20.43 -29.09 61.61
C PRO A 61 20.09 -29.98 60.42
N ALA A 62 20.86 -31.05 60.24
CA ALA A 62 20.84 -31.99 59.10
C ALA A 62 19.47 -32.67 58.83
N SER A 63 18.45 -32.41 59.65
CA SER A 63 17.09 -32.92 59.50
C SER A 63 16.42 -32.49 58.18
N LYS A 64 16.71 -31.29 57.64
CA LYS A 64 16.19 -30.86 56.32
C LYS A 64 17.08 -31.22 55.14
N ALA A 65 18.35 -31.57 55.38
CA ALA A 65 19.21 -32.13 54.35
C ALA A 65 18.74 -33.56 53.98
N ASN A 66 18.28 -34.33 54.96
CA ASN A 66 17.73 -35.66 54.73
C ASN A 66 16.38 -35.66 53.99
N GLU A 67 15.57 -34.60 54.08
CA GLU A 67 14.33 -34.50 53.29
C GLU A 67 14.62 -34.14 51.82
N LYS A 68 15.63 -33.29 51.57
CA LYS A 68 16.16 -33.07 50.22
C LYS A 68 16.86 -34.31 49.67
N GLN A 69 17.59 -35.08 50.47
CA GLN A 69 18.26 -36.31 50.03
C GLN A 69 17.29 -37.49 49.88
N ARG A 70 16.21 -37.57 50.66
CA ARG A 70 15.13 -38.56 50.47
C ARG A 70 14.24 -38.22 49.27
N ALA A 71 14.11 -36.94 48.90
CA ALA A 71 13.54 -36.50 47.63
C ALA A 71 14.52 -36.63 46.43
N VAL A 72 15.80 -36.95 46.66
CA VAL A 72 16.76 -37.30 45.59
C VAL A 72 16.62 -38.77 45.16
N ALA A 73 15.88 -39.58 45.93
CA ALA A 73 15.54 -40.96 45.57
C ALA A 73 14.11 -41.11 45.02
N ALA A 74 13.57 -40.09 44.35
CA ALA A 74 12.60 -40.39 43.28
C ALA A 74 13.32 -41.26 42.25
N PRO A 75 12.72 -42.34 41.74
CA PRO A 75 13.45 -43.27 40.88
C PRO A 75 14.03 -42.47 39.71
N VAL A 76 15.34 -42.61 39.48
CA VAL A 76 16.06 -41.92 38.38
C VAL A 76 15.28 -42.04 37.06
N SER A 77 14.57 -43.16 36.88
CA SER A 77 13.61 -43.45 35.82
C SER A 77 12.51 -42.40 35.62
N GLU A 78 11.92 -41.84 36.68
CA GLU A 78 10.87 -40.80 36.61
C GLU A 78 11.45 -39.42 36.24
N ARG A 79 12.69 -39.12 36.66
CA ARG A 79 13.36 -37.88 36.25
C ARG A 79 13.74 -37.95 34.77
N THR A 80 14.28 -39.08 34.32
CA THR A 80 14.59 -39.29 32.91
C THR A 80 13.33 -39.30 32.04
N SER A 81 12.19 -39.84 32.52
CA SER A 81 10.94 -39.80 31.74
C SER A 81 10.36 -38.38 31.64
N LEU A 82 10.46 -37.59 32.71
CA LEU A 82 10.06 -36.18 32.69
C LEU A 82 10.95 -35.34 31.78
N GLU A 83 12.27 -35.55 31.82
CA GLU A 83 13.22 -34.87 30.93
C GLU A 83 12.96 -35.20 29.46
N VAL A 84 12.68 -36.47 29.14
CA VAL A 84 12.29 -36.90 27.79
C VAL A 84 10.96 -36.26 27.36
N GLN A 85 9.97 -36.18 28.26
CA GLN A 85 8.70 -35.51 27.96
C GLN A 85 8.87 -34.00 27.73
N LEU A 86 9.67 -33.32 28.56
CA LEU A 86 9.96 -31.90 28.39
C LEU A 86 10.71 -31.64 27.08
N GLN A 87 11.67 -32.50 26.74
CA GLN A 87 12.40 -32.39 25.49
C GLN A 87 11.45 -32.56 24.28
N ALA A 88 10.56 -33.55 24.32
CA ALA A 88 9.53 -33.73 23.28
C ALA A 88 8.64 -32.49 23.15
N GLN A 89 8.16 -31.91 24.26
CA GLN A 89 7.37 -30.67 24.22
C GLN A 89 8.14 -29.47 23.66
N VAL A 90 9.43 -29.33 24.00
CA VAL A 90 10.28 -28.27 23.44
C VAL A 90 10.46 -28.45 21.94
N ASP A 91 10.64 -29.69 21.48
CA ASP A 91 10.81 -29.98 20.06
C ASP A 91 9.49 -29.76 19.29
N ASP A 92 8.34 -30.11 19.87
CA ASP A 92 7.01 -29.82 19.33
C ASP A 92 6.78 -28.29 19.22
N LEU A 93 7.06 -27.52 20.28
CA LEU A 93 6.90 -26.07 20.28
C LEU A 93 7.84 -25.39 19.26
N ARG A 94 9.05 -25.93 19.06
CA ARG A 94 9.97 -25.44 18.03
C ARG A 94 9.44 -25.72 16.62
N ALA A 95 8.85 -26.89 16.42
CA ALA A 95 8.22 -27.23 15.15
C ALA A 95 7.00 -26.31 14.86
N GLU A 96 6.14 -26.07 15.85
CA GLU A 96 5.02 -25.14 15.73
C GLU A 96 5.48 -23.71 15.44
N LEU A 97 6.52 -23.24 16.14
CA LEU A 97 7.08 -21.91 15.91
C LEU A 97 7.64 -21.80 14.48
N ALA A 98 8.41 -22.78 14.01
CA ALA A 98 8.91 -22.82 12.64
C ALA A 98 7.77 -22.80 11.61
N ALA A 99 6.70 -23.59 11.83
CA ALA A 99 5.52 -23.58 10.98
C ALA A 99 4.81 -22.22 10.98
N ALA A 100 4.70 -21.56 12.13
CA ALA A 100 4.13 -20.23 12.24
C ALA A 100 4.96 -19.16 11.50
N TRP A 101 6.30 -19.25 11.53
CA TRP A 101 7.17 -18.35 10.75
C TRP A 101 6.97 -18.52 9.25
N GLU A 102 6.91 -19.76 8.77
CA GLU A 102 6.65 -20.04 7.34
C GLU A 102 5.26 -19.58 6.93
N ALA A 103 4.23 -19.80 7.75
CA ALA A 103 2.89 -19.31 7.50
C ALA A 103 2.85 -17.77 7.40
N ASN A 104 3.53 -17.08 8.32
CA ASN A 104 3.65 -15.62 8.27
C ASN A 104 4.43 -15.13 7.04
N ARG A 105 5.48 -15.86 6.64
CA ARG A 105 6.23 -15.56 5.41
C ARG A 105 5.33 -15.64 4.20
N VAL A 106 4.62 -16.76 4.03
CA VAL A 106 3.69 -16.95 2.90
C VAL A 106 2.56 -15.92 2.91
N LEU A 107 2.02 -15.57 4.08
CA LEU A 107 0.99 -14.52 4.17
C LEU A 107 1.50 -13.15 3.71
N ARG A 108 2.73 -12.78 4.08
CA ARG A 108 3.35 -11.53 3.60
C ARG A 108 3.58 -11.56 2.09
N ASP A 109 4.13 -12.66 1.56
CA ASP A 109 4.33 -12.83 0.11
C ASP A 109 2.98 -12.71 -0.64
N LYS A 110 1.89 -13.24 -0.06
CA LYS A 110 0.54 -13.10 -0.63
C LYS A 110 0.01 -11.68 -0.55
N GLN A 111 0.23 -10.97 0.56
CA GLN A 111 -0.17 -9.57 0.71
C GLN A 111 0.52 -8.70 -0.35
N GLU A 112 1.83 -8.85 -0.52
CA GLU A 112 2.60 -8.14 -1.56
C GLU A 112 2.07 -8.45 -2.96
N SER A 113 1.76 -9.72 -3.24
CA SER A 113 1.14 -10.12 -4.51
C SER A 113 -0.23 -9.48 -4.73
N TYR A 114 -1.07 -9.35 -3.71
CA TYR A 114 -2.37 -8.68 -3.84
C TYR A 114 -2.22 -7.18 -4.05
N GLU A 115 -1.28 -6.54 -3.37
CA GLU A 115 -0.98 -5.12 -3.55
C GLU A 115 -0.50 -4.81 -4.96
N ALA A 116 0.37 -5.66 -5.51
CA ALA A 116 0.82 -5.56 -6.91
C ALA A 116 -0.36 -5.66 -7.90
N VAL A 117 -1.25 -6.63 -7.72
CA VAL A 117 -2.45 -6.78 -8.57
C VAL A 117 -3.38 -5.56 -8.49
N ILE A 118 -3.56 -4.98 -7.29
CA ILE A 118 -4.37 -3.76 -7.10
C ILE A 118 -3.71 -2.57 -7.78
N ALA A 119 -2.37 -2.45 -7.71
CA ALA A 119 -1.63 -1.39 -8.37
C ALA A 119 -1.77 -1.48 -9.89
N ASP A 120 -1.62 -2.67 -10.47
CA ASP A 120 -1.79 -2.90 -11.91
C ASP A 120 -3.21 -2.56 -12.37
N TYR A 121 -4.23 -2.95 -11.59
CA TYR A 121 -5.62 -2.59 -11.90
C TYR A 121 -5.85 -1.07 -11.90
N ARG A 122 -5.30 -0.36 -10.92
CA ARG A 122 -5.40 1.11 -10.85
C ARG A 122 -4.67 1.78 -12.01
N ALA A 123 -3.50 1.29 -12.38
CA ALA A 123 -2.75 1.80 -13.53
C ALA A 123 -3.55 1.60 -14.83
N GLY A 124 -4.12 0.41 -15.04
CA GLY A 124 -4.96 0.13 -16.20
C GLY A 124 -6.24 0.98 -16.24
N ALA A 125 -6.84 1.27 -15.09
CA ALA A 125 -7.99 2.18 -15.01
C ALA A 125 -7.60 3.62 -15.42
N ALA A 126 -6.49 4.14 -14.90
CA ALA A 126 -6.00 5.46 -15.28
C ALA A 126 -5.65 5.56 -16.77
N GLU A 127 -5.06 4.51 -17.36
CA GLU A 127 -4.83 4.44 -18.82
C GLU A 127 -6.14 4.43 -19.61
N SER A 128 -7.20 3.81 -19.09
CA SER A 128 -8.51 3.81 -19.71
C SER A 128 -9.12 5.21 -19.73
N ASP A 129 -9.03 5.95 -18.62
CA ASP A 129 -9.54 7.32 -18.53
C ASP A 129 -8.82 8.24 -19.52
N VAL A 130 -7.49 8.17 -19.58
CA VAL A 130 -6.68 8.92 -20.56
C VAL A 130 -7.05 8.54 -22.01
N ARG A 131 -7.35 7.26 -22.25
CA ARG A 131 -7.77 6.79 -23.57
C ARG A 131 -9.16 7.33 -23.94
N GLU A 132 -10.08 7.43 -23.00
CA GLU A 132 -11.41 8.01 -23.20
C GLU A 132 -11.31 9.50 -23.55
N GLU A 133 -10.51 10.27 -22.81
CA GLU A 133 -10.23 11.68 -23.12
C GLU A 133 -9.67 11.86 -24.56
N ALA A 134 -8.74 11.00 -24.97
CA ALA A 134 -8.20 11.02 -26.33
C ALA A 134 -9.27 10.73 -27.40
N TYR A 135 -10.21 9.83 -27.12
CA TYR A 135 -11.33 9.57 -28.04
C TYR A 135 -12.28 10.76 -28.16
N GLU A 136 -12.54 11.48 -27.06
CA GLU A 136 -13.36 12.69 -27.10
C GLU A 136 -12.71 13.78 -27.95
N GLU A 137 -11.39 13.99 -27.81
CA GLU A 137 -10.63 14.92 -28.65
C GLU A 137 -10.72 14.55 -30.14
N ILE A 138 -10.56 13.25 -30.47
CA ILE A 138 -10.71 12.75 -31.83
C ILE A 138 -12.11 13.05 -32.37
N ILE A 139 -13.16 12.79 -31.60
CA ILE A 139 -14.56 13.05 -32.00
C ILE A 139 -14.78 14.55 -32.25
N GLU A 140 -14.25 15.42 -31.38
CA GLU A 140 -14.34 16.86 -31.57
C GLU A 140 -13.60 17.32 -32.83
N GLY A 141 -12.41 16.76 -33.08
CA GLY A 141 -11.63 16.97 -34.31
C GLY A 141 -12.43 16.60 -35.56
N TYR A 142 -13.09 15.44 -35.55
CA TYR A 142 -13.98 15.01 -36.64
C TYR A 142 -15.16 15.95 -36.85
N ARG A 143 -15.80 16.44 -35.76
CA ARG A 143 -16.89 17.43 -35.87
C ARG A 143 -16.42 18.73 -36.51
N LYS A 144 -15.26 19.25 -36.09
CA LYS A 144 -14.65 20.47 -36.66
C LYS A 144 -14.34 20.29 -38.14
N LEU A 145 -13.75 19.16 -38.52
CA LEU A 145 -13.45 18.82 -39.91
C LEU A 145 -14.71 18.75 -40.77
N SER A 146 -15.75 18.06 -40.28
CA SER A 146 -17.04 17.96 -40.97
C SER A 146 -17.69 19.33 -41.18
N ALA A 147 -17.68 20.19 -40.15
CA ALA A 147 -18.18 21.56 -40.26
C ALA A 147 -17.39 22.39 -41.29
N SER A 148 -16.07 22.23 -41.33
CA SER A 148 -15.19 22.88 -42.31
C SER A 148 -15.51 22.44 -43.73
N ASN A 149 -15.65 21.12 -43.95
CA ASN A 149 -16.04 20.57 -45.25
C ASN A 149 -17.43 21.06 -45.68
N GLY A 150 -18.38 21.18 -44.75
CA GLY A 150 -19.69 21.78 -45.01
C GLY A 150 -19.60 23.23 -45.46
N ARG A 151 -18.74 24.04 -44.82
CA ARG A 151 -18.47 25.43 -45.24
C ARG A 151 -17.85 25.51 -46.63
N ALA A 152 -16.83 24.69 -46.91
CA ALA A 152 -16.18 24.63 -48.21
C ALA A 152 -17.18 24.28 -49.32
N LYS A 153 -18.00 23.24 -49.13
CA LYS A 153 -19.06 22.85 -50.08
C LYS A 153 -20.04 23.98 -50.38
N ARG A 154 -20.48 24.73 -49.34
CA ARG A 154 -21.35 25.89 -49.54
C ARG A 154 -20.67 27.00 -50.33
N SER A 155 -19.38 27.25 -50.07
CA SER A 155 -18.60 28.23 -50.82
C SER A 155 -18.47 27.85 -52.29
N TYR A 156 -18.19 26.57 -52.59
CA TYR A 156 -18.15 26.08 -53.98
C TYR A 156 -19.49 26.21 -54.69
N ARG A 157 -20.60 25.85 -54.03
CA ARG A 157 -21.95 26.03 -54.60
C ARG A 157 -22.23 27.51 -54.90
N GLY A 158 -21.99 28.41 -53.96
CA GLY A 158 -22.20 29.84 -54.18
C GLY A 158 -21.28 30.43 -55.27
N ALA A 159 -20.07 29.90 -55.46
CA ALA A 159 -19.22 30.29 -56.57
C ALA A 159 -19.77 29.79 -57.92
N ALA A 160 -20.29 28.56 -57.97
CA ALA A 160 -20.93 28.00 -59.15
C ALA A 160 -22.19 28.79 -59.54
N ASP A 161 -23.02 29.17 -58.58
CA ASP A 161 -24.23 29.98 -58.81
C ASP A 161 -23.86 31.34 -59.43
N LYS A 162 -22.84 32.03 -58.88
CA LYS A 162 -22.34 33.30 -59.44
C LYS A 162 -21.79 33.17 -60.86
N LEU A 163 -21.11 32.07 -61.16
CA LEU A 163 -20.61 31.80 -62.53
C LEU A 163 -21.77 31.56 -63.49
N ALA A 164 -22.83 30.87 -63.06
CA ALA A 164 -24.02 30.67 -63.87
C ALA A 164 -24.76 31.99 -64.15
N ASP A 165 -24.87 32.87 -63.15
CA ASP A 165 -25.44 34.22 -63.31
C ASP A 165 -24.63 35.04 -64.33
N LEU A 166 -23.31 35.06 -64.20
CA LEU A 166 -22.43 35.79 -65.12
C LEU A 166 -22.55 35.27 -66.56
N ALA A 167 -22.58 33.95 -66.75
CA ALA A 167 -22.77 33.34 -68.06
C ALA A 167 -24.15 33.69 -68.67
N GLY A 168 -25.18 33.86 -67.82
CA GLY A 168 -26.49 34.34 -68.24
C GLY A 168 -26.43 35.78 -68.77
N VAL A 169 -25.75 36.68 -68.04
CA VAL A 169 -25.54 38.06 -68.45
C VAL A 169 -24.74 38.15 -69.75
N ASP A 170 -23.66 37.37 -69.88
CA ASP A 170 -22.85 37.34 -71.10
C ASP A 170 -23.67 36.85 -72.30
N ARG A 171 -24.52 35.82 -72.11
CA ARG A 171 -25.41 35.34 -73.16
C ARG A 171 -26.42 36.41 -73.59
N GLU A 172 -26.99 37.14 -72.64
CA GLU A 172 -27.92 38.24 -72.94
C GLU A 172 -27.21 39.38 -73.70
N ALA A 173 -26.01 39.78 -73.26
CA ALA A 173 -25.21 40.80 -73.91
C ALA A 173 -24.84 40.41 -75.35
N ILE A 174 -24.42 39.16 -75.58
CA ILE A 174 -24.18 38.63 -76.94
C ILE A 174 -25.47 38.64 -77.75
N GLY A 175 -26.60 38.23 -77.17
CA GLY A 175 -27.91 38.29 -77.82
C GLY A 175 -28.29 39.70 -78.27
N GLN A 176 -28.02 40.72 -77.45
CA GLN A 176 -28.23 42.13 -77.81
C GLN A 176 -27.27 42.62 -78.91
N LEU A 177 -26.07 42.05 -78.99
CA LEU A 177 -25.08 42.40 -80.02
C LEU A 177 -25.39 41.73 -81.37
N VAL A 178 -25.95 40.51 -81.34
CA VAL A 178 -26.21 39.66 -82.52
C VAL A 178 -27.67 39.75 -82.99
N GLY A 179 -28.58 40.24 -82.16
CA GLY A 179 -29.98 40.47 -82.53
C GLY A 179 -30.13 41.55 -83.62
N PRO A 180 -31.09 41.42 -84.55
CA PRO A 180 -31.32 42.43 -85.59
C PRO A 180 -31.64 43.78 -84.96
N ARG A 181 -30.79 44.79 -85.18
CA ARG A 181 -30.93 46.12 -84.55
C ARG A 181 -32.11 46.92 -85.11
N HIS A 182 -32.66 46.51 -86.24
CA HIS A 182 -33.87 47.07 -86.84
C HIS A 182 -34.75 45.97 -87.43
N LEU A 183 -36.07 46.10 -87.26
CA LEU A 183 -37.08 45.23 -87.92
C LEU A 183 -36.98 45.22 -89.46
N GLY A 184 -36.25 46.17 -90.06
CA GLY A 184 -35.95 46.22 -91.50
C GLY A 184 -34.87 45.23 -91.97
N ASP A 185 -33.95 44.77 -91.10
CA ASP A 185 -32.91 43.80 -91.50
C ASP A 185 -33.47 42.38 -91.68
N LEU A 186 -34.59 42.07 -91.03
CA LEU A 186 -35.34 40.82 -91.25
C LEU A 186 -36.19 40.86 -92.52
N ALA A 187 -36.45 42.06 -93.08
CA ALA A 187 -37.25 42.24 -94.29
C ALA A 187 -36.42 42.13 -95.58
N VAL A 188 -35.09 42.35 -95.53
CA VAL A 188 -34.21 42.23 -96.72
C VAL A 188 -34.03 40.78 -97.19
N SER A 189 -34.32 39.78 -96.35
CA SER A 189 -34.27 38.36 -96.77
C SER A 189 -35.62 37.81 -97.25
N ALA A 190 -36.66 38.64 -97.35
CA ALA A 190 -37.99 38.23 -97.77
C ALA A 190 -38.53 39.15 -98.87
N ASP A 191 -37.86 39.16 -100.04
CA ASP A 191 -38.52 39.55 -101.29
C ASP A 191 -38.51 38.39 -102.29
N PRO A 192 -39.67 37.77 -102.57
CA PRO A 192 -39.89 36.87 -103.69
C PRO A 192 -40.15 37.67 -104.97
N THR A 193 -39.53 37.26 -106.07
CA THR A 193 -39.76 37.69 -107.49
C THR A 193 -38.97 38.89 -108.03
N ALA A 194 -37.89 38.58 -108.77
CA ALA A 194 -37.54 39.28 -110.01
C ALA A 194 -37.14 38.24 -111.06
N SER A 195 -38.18 37.70 -111.68
CA SER A 195 -38.15 36.91 -112.90
C SER A 195 -37.61 37.72 -114.09
N VAL A 196 -36.78 37.04 -114.91
CA VAL A 196 -36.74 37.07 -116.39
C VAL A 196 -36.27 38.38 -117.05
N VAL A 197 -35.23 38.25 -117.89
CA VAL A 197 -35.13 38.64 -119.33
C VAL A 197 -33.68 38.27 -119.76
N GLN A 198 -33.42 37.21 -120.55
CA GLN A 198 -33.52 37.07 -122.02
C GLN A 198 -32.30 37.68 -122.79
N ASP A 199 -31.81 36.90 -123.77
CA ASP A 199 -30.71 37.13 -124.76
C ASP A 199 -29.27 37.14 -124.21
N GLN A 200 -28.28 36.38 -124.72
CA GLN A 200 -28.07 35.66 -126.00
C GLN A 200 -27.50 34.25 -125.80
#